data_AF-A0AAP0PXG4-F1
#
_entry.id   AF-A0AAP0PXG4-F1
#
_cell.length_a   1.000
_cell.length_b   1.000
_cell.length_c   1.000
_cell.angle_alpha   90.00
_cell.angle_beta   90.00
_cell.angle_gamma   90.00
#
_symmetry.space_group_name_H-M   'P 1'
#
loop_
_entity.id
_entity.type
_entity.pdbx_description
1 polymer ?
#
loop_
_entity_poly.entity_id
_entity_poly.type
_entity_poly.pdbx_seq_one_letter_code
_entity_poly.pdbx_strand_id
1 'polypeptide(L)'
;MLVRFRTPNAWCRHPFFLHRSRFRSNLYCSSLSASELPLSDDEDFLPWLRRNSGLDISSVLSIGNSSYGRSLFASTAIRAGDCILEVPFSVQLTPDRVLPEIDCLLGEDIGNVAKLALVILVEQRLGQESEWAPYIRSLPRPGEMQSTVIAEAFGFYVTGVSLVN
;
A
#
# COMPACT_ATOMS: atom_id res chain seq x y z
N MET A 1 38.37 42.76 -6.56
CA MET A 1 37.14 43.53 -6.28
C MET A 1 36.01 42.85 -7.04
N LEU A 2 34.91 42.52 -6.34
CA LEU A 2 33.79 41.70 -6.82
C LEU A 2 33.15 42.25 -8.11
N VAL A 3 32.73 41.34 -8.99
CA VAL A 3 31.58 41.61 -9.88
C VAL A 3 30.59 40.46 -9.74
N ARG A 4 29.45 40.81 -9.14
CA ARG A 4 28.30 39.96 -8.86
C ARG A 4 27.38 40.05 -10.07
N PHE A 5 27.06 38.93 -10.72
CA PHE A 5 26.00 38.88 -11.71
C PHE A 5 24.80 38.11 -11.17
N ARG A 6 23.68 38.81 -11.09
CA ARG A 6 22.33 38.27 -10.93
C ARG A 6 21.60 38.71 -12.19
N THR A 7 21.03 37.78 -12.96
CA THR A 7 20.01 38.12 -13.95
C THR A 7 18.86 37.11 -13.90
N PRO A 8 17.62 37.55 -14.17
CA PRO A 8 16.40 36.78 -14.01
C PRO A 8 15.81 36.29 -15.35
N ASN A 9 14.98 35.24 -15.23
CA ASN A 9 13.74 34.94 -15.95
C ASN A 9 13.63 35.37 -17.43
N ALA A 10 13.59 34.39 -18.34
CA ALA A 10 12.99 34.54 -19.67
C ALA A 10 12.23 33.26 -20.05
N TRP A 11 11.00 33.46 -20.50
CA TRP A 11 10.04 32.44 -20.93
C TRP A 11 10.30 32.01 -22.37
N CYS A 12 9.97 30.76 -22.71
CA CYS A 12 9.36 30.32 -23.98
C CYS A 12 8.87 28.87 -23.78
N ARG A 13 7.56 28.68 -23.56
CA ARG A 13 6.54 28.27 -24.56
C ARG A 13 6.73 26.84 -25.12
N HIS A 14 5.90 25.91 -24.63
CA HIS A 14 5.29 24.86 -25.46
C HIS A 14 3.84 24.62 -25.00
N PRO A 15 2.87 24.47 -25.92
CA PRO A 15 1.44 24.42 -25.59
C PRO A 15 1.02 22.98 -25.24
N PHE A 16 0.52 22.78 -24.03
CA PHE A 16 -0.20 21.55 -23.69
C PHE A 16 -1.65 21.68 -24.16
N PHE A 17 -2.03 20.79 -25.09
CA PHE A 17 -3.41 20.53 -25.43
C PHE A 17 -4.17 20.07 -24.17
N LEU A 18 -5.10 20.90 -23.70
CA LEU A 18 -6.08 20.52 -22.70
C LEU A 18 -7.14 19.62 -23.36
N HIS A 19 -6.93 18.31 -23.37
CA HIS A 19 -8.04 17.37 -23.51
C HIS A 19 -8.62 17.09 -22.12
N ARG A 20 -9.53 17.97 -21.69
CA ARG A 20 -10.28 17.82 -20.44
C ARG A 20 -11.36 16.74 -20.63
N SER A 21 -10.99 15.47 -20.51
CA SER A 21 -11.98 14.42 -20.28
C SER A 21 -12.56 14.61 -18.88
N ARG A 22 -13.74 15.24 -18.80
CA ARG A 22 -14.57 15.22 -17.59
C ARG A 22 -15.05 13.79 -17.36
N PHE A 23 -14.24 12.98 -16.68
CA PHE A 23 -14.76 11.79 -16.05
C PHE A 23 -15.55 12.22 -14.82
N ARG A 24 -16.88 12.31 -14.96
CA ARG A 24 -17.81 12.33 -13.83
C ARG A 24 -18.06 10.88 -13.44
N SER A 25 -17.26 10.35 -12.53
CA SER A 25 -17.64 9.17 -11.76
C SER A 25 -18.54 9.64 -10.61
N ASN A 26 -19.85 9.46 -10.77
CA ASN A 26 -20.78 9.52 -9.63
C ASN A 26 -20.47 8.31 -8.74
N LEU A 27 -19.64 8.51 -7.71
CA LEU A 27 -19.54 7.54 -6.62
C LEU A 27 -20.82 7.67 -5.80
N TYR A 28 -21.81 6.84 -6.13
CA TYR A 28 -23.02 6.68 -5.35
C TYR A 28 -22.63 5.97 -4.05
N CYS A 29 -22.24 6.75 -3.04
CA CYS A 29 -21.94 6.22 -1.73
C CYS A 29 -23.29 6.07 -1.01
N SER A 30 -23.85 4.86 -1.05
CA SER A 30 -25.00 4.53 -0.20
C SER A 30 -24.57 4.73 1.25
N SER A 31 -25.19 5.70 1.92
CA SER A 31 -24.97 5.98 3.34
C SER A 31 -25.37 4.76 4.16
N LEU A 32 -24.40 3.90 4.47
CA LEU A 32 -24.56 2.91 5.53
C LEU A 32 -24.57 3.70 6.84
N SER A 33 -25.72 3.68 7.50
CA SER A 33 -25.89 4.15 8.87
C SER A 33 -24.73 3.64 9.72
N ALA A 34 -24.21 4.51 10.59
CA ALA A 34 -23.20 4.20 11.59
C ALA A 34 -23.73 3.18 12.61
N SER A 35 -23.93 1.93 12.18
CA SER A 35 -23.98 0.77 13.05
C SER A 35 -22.54 0.28 13.16
N GLU A 36 -22.03 0.30 14.39
CA GLU A 36 -20.74 -0.24 14.86
C GLU A 36 -19.99 -1.02 13.78
N LEU A 37 -19.09 -0.32 13.07
CA LEU A 37 -18.14 -0.98 12.19
C LEU A 37 -17.37 -1.98 13.07
N PRO A 38 -17.31 -3.28 12.73
CA PRO A 38 -16.53 -4.22 13.49
C PRO A 38 -15.08 -3.72 13.46
N LEU A 39 -14.62 -3.22 14.61
CA LEU A 39 -13.26 -2.74 14.81
C LEU A 39 -12.33 -3.89 14.46
N SER A 40 -11.56 -3.69 13.41
CA SER A 40 -10.48 -4.58 13.04
C SER A 40 -9.41 -4.47 14.13
N ASP A 41 -8.79 -5.58 14.52
CA ASP A 41 -7.71 -5.73 15.52
C ASP A 41 -6.39 -4.99 15.15
N ASP A 42 -6.48 -4.00 14.27
CA ASP A 42 -5.40 -3.33 13.55
C ASP A 42 -5.47 -1.81 13.75
N GLU A 43 -5.78 -1.44 15.00
CA GLU A 43 -5.71 -0.06 15.49
C GLU A 43 -4.30 0.55 15.36
N ASP A 44 -3.27 -0.29 15.19
CA ASP A 44 -1.88 0.14 15.15
C ASP A 44 -1.45 0.69 13.77
N PHE A 45 -2.15 0.34 12.68
CA PHE A 45 -1.69 0.64 11.32
C PHE A 45 -1.68 2.14 10.99
N LEU A 46 -2.82 2.83 11.13
CA LEU A 46 -2.89 4.26 10.82
C LEU A 46 -2.00 5.11 11.73
N PRO A 47 -1.96 4.87 13.06
CA PRO A 47 -1.00 5.55 13.94
C PRO A 47 0.45 5.31 13.55
N TRP A 48 0.81 4.08 13.17
CA TRP A 48 2.14 3.74 12.69
C TRP A 48 2.47 4.47 11.38
N LEU A 49 1.56 4.47 10.40
CA LEU A 49 1.77 5.13 9.12
C LEU A 49 1.94 6.65 9.30
N ARG A 50 1.16 7.26 10.20
CA ARG A 50 1.31 8.69 10.59
C ARG A 50 2.70 8.96 11.13
N ARG A 51 3.15 8.14 12.07
CA ARG A 51 4.46 8.28 12.71
C ARG A 51 5.59 8.16 11.70
N ASN A 52 5.53 7.16 10.81
CA ASN A 52 6.63 6.85 9.91
C ASN A 52 6.65 7.72 8.65
N SER A 53 5.49 8.21 8.20
CA SER A 53 5.44 9.14 7.08
C SER A 53 5.99 10.51 7.44
N GLY A 54 5.93 10.92 8.72
CA GLY A 54 6.23 12.30 9.12
C GLY A 54 5.26 13.31 8.50
N LEU A 55 4.16 12.83 7.90
CA LEU A 55 3.10 13.63 7.30
C LEU A 55 1.84 13.50 8.16
N ASP A 56 1.04 14.57 8.15
CA ASP A 56 -0.24 14.57 8.85
C ASP A 56 -1.27 13.79 8.01
N ILE A 57 -1.40 12.49 8.30
CA ILE A 57 -2.45 11.68 7.65
C ILE A 57 -3.78 12.11 8.25
N SER A 58 -4.66 12.62 7.37
CA SER A 58 -5.97 13.13 7.72
C SER A 58 -6.67 12.28 8.79
N SER A 59 -7.09 12.92 9.88
CA SER A 59 -7.88 12.32 10.97
C SER A 59 -9.29 11.89 10.53
N VAL A 60 -9.66 12.26 9.29
CA VAL A 60 -10.92 11.88 8.64
C VAL A 60 -10.95 10.41 8.25
N LEU A 61 -9.82 9.72 8.20
CA LEU A 61 -9.77 8.32 7.77
C LEU A 61 -9.84 7.34 8.94
N SER A 62 -10.60 6.27 8.76
CA SER A 62 -10.67 5.12 9.65
C SER A 62 -10.52 3.81 8.87
N ILE A 63 -10.06 2.76 9.55
CA ILE A 63 -9.98 1.41 8.97
C ILE A 63 -11.15 0.59 9.49
N GLY A 64 -11.78 -0.16 8.58
CA GLY A 64 -12.84 -1.10 8.92
C GLY A 64 -12.85 -2.29 7.96
N ASN A 65 -13.78 -3.21 8.16
CA ASN A 65 -13.99 -4.35 7.28
C ASN A 65 -15.17 -4.12 6.34
N SER A 66 -14.99 -4.45 5.06
CA SER A 66 -16.02 -4.49 4.03
C SER A 66 -16.21 -5.93 3.52
N SER A 67 -17.13 -6.12 2.57
CA SER A 67 -17.29 -7.40 1.86
C SER A 67 -16.04 -7.84 1.09
N TYR A 68 -15.08 -6.95 0.88
CA TYR A 68 -13.82 -7.21 0.18
C TYR A 68 -12.62 -7.28 1.12
N GLY A 69 -12.86 -7.42 2.42
CA GLY A 69 -11.82 -7.42 3.45
C GLY A 69 -11.57 -6.01 4.02
N ARG A 70 -10.35 -5.77 4.49
CA ARG A 70 -10.02 -4.50 5.15
C ARG A 70 -10.08 -3.33 4.17
N SER A 71 -10.64 -2.21 4.60
CA SER A 71 -10.91 -1.05 3.75
C SER A 71 -10.78 0.25 4.53
N LEU A 72 -10.54 1.33 3.80
CA LEU A 72 -10.43 2.68 4.32
C LEU A 72 -11.79 3.38 4.22
N PHE A 73 -12.25 3.95 5.32
CA PHE A 73 -13.52 4.65 5.44
C PHE A 73 -13.30 6.13 5.76
N ALA A 74 -14.23 6.96 5.30
CA ALA A 74 -14.27 8.37 5.62
C ALA A 74 -15.20 8.61 6.81
N SER A 75 -14.65 9.15 7.90
CA SER A 75 -15.37 9.59 9.10
C SER A 75 -16.10 10.92 8.89
N THR A 76 -15.75 11.67 7.83
CA THR A 76 -16.42 12.91 7.43
C THR A 76 -16.54 12.99 5.91
N ALA A 77 -17.30 13.96 5.40
CA ALA A 77 -17.50 14.13 3.97
C ALA A 77 -16.20 14.58 3.27
N ILE A 78 -15.75 13.79 2.29
CA ILE A 78 -14.61 14.10 1.42
C ILE A 78 -15.13 14.77 0.14
N ARG A 79 -14.50 15.86 -0.29
CA ARG A 79 -14.84 16.60 -1.51
C ARG A 79 -13.89 16.22 -2.65
N ALA A 80 -14.36 16.42 -3.88
CA ALA A 80 -13.51 16.22 -5.05
C ALA A 80 -12.32 17.19 -5.03
N GLY A 81 -11.11 16.64 -5.10
CA GLY A 81 -9.86 17.41 -5.01
C GLY A 81 -9.19 17.36 -3.63
N ASP A 82 -9.85 16.81 -2.62
CA ASP A 82 -9.22 16.60 -1.31
C ASP A 82 -8.14 15.52 -1.39
N CYS A 83 -7.02 15.76 -0.71
CA CYS A 83 -5.99 14.73 -0.53
C CYS A 83 -6.49 13.71 0.49
N ILE A 84 -6.67 12.46 0.05
CA ILE A 84 -7.13 11.37 0.91
C ILE A 84 -5.98 10.88 1.78
N LEU A 85 -4.85 10.53 1.15
CA LEU A 85 -3.67 9.98 1.83
C LEU A 85 -2.42 10.34 1.02
N GLU A 86 -1.38 10.80 1.69
CA GLU A 86 -0.05 11.01 1.14
C GLU A 86 0.92 10.03 1.81
N VAL A 87 1.68 9.29 1.00
CA VAL A 87 2.63 8.26 1.47
C VAL A 87 4.01 8.57 0.89
N PRO A 88 4.99 8.99 1.71
CA PRO A 88 6.31 9.32 1.23
C PRO A 88 7.08 8.06 0.81
N PHE A 89 8.06 8.23 -0.08
CA PHE A 89 8.90 7.12 -0.56
C PHE A 89 9.70 6.44 0.56
N SER A 90 10.05 7.16 1.62
CA SER A 90 10.77 6.61 2.79
C SER A 90 10.02 5.45 3.46
N VAL A 91 8.68 5.45 3.35
CA VAL A 91 7.83 4.42 3.93
C VAL A 91 7.38 3.35 2.92
N GLN A 92 8.11 3.15 1.83
CA GLN A 92 7.82 2.08 0.88
C GLN A 92 8.72 0.87 1.14
N LEU A 93 8.15 -0.34 1.05
CA LEU A 93 8.93 -1.57 0.92
C LEU A 93 9.38 -1.70 -0.53
N THR A 94 10.69 -1.70 -0.75
CA THR A 94 11.29 -1.66 -2.08
C THR A 94 12.39 -2.72 -2.24
N PRO A 95 12.69 -3.16 -3.47
CA PRO A 95 13.69 -4.21 -3.73
C PRO A 95 15.12 -3.85 -3.28
N ASP A 96 15.44 -2.56 -3.16
CA ASP A 96 16.75 -2.05 -2.72
C ASP A 96 16.96 -2.18 -1.20
N ARG A 97 15.91 -2.51 -0.43
CA ARG A 97 16.00 -2.75 1.02
C ARG A 97 16.45 -4.16 1.40
N VAL A 98 16.91 -4.97 0.43
CA VAL A 98 17.51 -6.28 0.72
C VAL A 98 18.76 -6.06 1.58
N LEU A 99 18.87 -6.83 2.67
CA LEU A 99 20.03 -6.79 3.56
C LEU A 99 21.31 -7.13 2.79
N PRO A 100 22.41 -6.38 2.95
CA PRO A 100 23.66 -6.63 2.24
C PRO A 100 24.19 -8.06 2.42
N GLU A 101 23.95 -8.68 3.58
CA GLU A 101 24.33 -10.06 3.89
C GLU A 101 23.57 -11.09 3.06
N ILE A 102 22.38 -10.73 2.56
CA ILE A 102 21.62 -11.59 1.66
C ILE A 102 21.91 -11.20 0.21
N ASP A 103 21.98 -9.91 -0.11
CA ASP A 103 22.24 -9.44 -1.48
C ASP A 103 23.57 -9.97 -2.02
N CYS A 104 24.59 -10.15 -1.17
CA CYS A 104 25.86 -10.76 -1.57
C CYS A 104 25.77 -12.25 -1.94
N LEU A 105 24.69 -12.93 -1.54
CA LEU A 105 24.40 -14.33 -1.88
C LEU A 105 23.50 -14.45 -3.12
N LEU A 106 22.91 -13.34 -3.55
CA LEU A 106 22.04 -13.28 -4.72
C LEU A 106 22.89 -13.15 -5.99
N GLY A 107 22.54 -13.92 -7.03
CA GLY A 107 23.11 -13.73 -8.36
C GLY A 107 22.60 -12.44 -9.01
N GLU A 108 23.36 -11.90 -9.96
CA GLU A 108 22.99 -10.68 -10.71
C GLU A 108 21.67 -10.84 -11.50
N ASP A 109 21.27 -12.07 -11.79
CA ASP A 109 20.05 -12.41 -12.55
C ASP A 109 18.75 -12.31 -11.73
N ILE A 110 18.83 -12.06 -10.42
CA ILE A 110 17.65 -12.06 -9.56
C ILE A 110 16.85 -10.76 -9.77
N GLY A 111 15.66 -10.94 -10.37
CA GLY A 111 14.74 -9.85 -10.65
C GLY A 111 14.16 -9.16 -9.41
N ASN A 112 13.72 -7.92 -9.60
CA ASN A 112 13.19 -7.06 -8.53
C ASN A 112 12.02 -7.66 -7.75
N VAL A 113 11.18 -8.48 -8.38
CA VAL A 113 10.05 -9.16 -7.69
C VAL A 113 10.56 -10.14 -6.64
N ALA A 114 11.59 -10.93 -6.97
CA ALA A 114 12.18 -11.89 -6.04
C ALA A 114 12.90 -11.16 -4.89
N LYS A 115 13.63 -10.08 -5.19
CA LYS A 115 14.25 -9.21 -4.19
C LYS A 115 13.22 -8.62 -3.23
N LEU A 116 12.11 -8.08 -3.75
CA LEU A 116 11.04 -7.54 -2.91
C LEU A 116 10.36 -8.64 -2.07
N ALA A 117 10.11 -9.81 -2.65
CA ALA A 117 9.55 -10.94 -1.91
C ALA A 117 10.45 -11.35 -0.74
N LEU A 118 11.77 -11.36 -0.94
CA LEU A 118 12.74 -11.61 0.11
C LEU A 118 12.69 -10.55 1.22
N VAL A 119 12.62 -9.26 0.88
CA VAL A 119 12.44 -8.19 1.87
C VAL A 119 11.18 -8.45 2.72
N ILE A 120 10.04 -8.73 2.07
CA ILE A 120 8.79 -9.03 2.78
C ILE A 120 8.94 -10.24 3.72
N LEU A 121 9.61 -11.31 3.27
CA LEU A 121 9.84 -12.50 4.09
C LEU A 121 10.74 -12.24 5.29
N VAL A 122 11.76 -11.40 5.14
CA VAL A 122 12.63 -10.99 6.25
C VAL A 122 11.83 -10.20 7.29
N GLU A 123 11.05 -9.20 6.85
CA GLU A 123 10.20 -8.41 7.74
C GLU A 123 9.15 -9.27 8.45
N GLN A 124 8.55 -10.23 7.75
CA GLN A 124 7.65 -11.22 8.35
C GLN A 124 8.34 -12.07 9.42
N ARG A 125 9.60 -12.46 9.19
CA ARG A 125 10.39 -13.25 10.14
C ARG A 125 10.78 -12.45 11.38
N LEU A 126 11.08 -11.16 11.24
CA LEU A 126 11.36 -10.26 12.35
C LEU A 126 10.13 -10.06 13.26
N GLY A 127 8.92 -10.21 12.73
CA GLY A 127 7.70 -10.17 13.53
C GLY A 127 7.52 -8.80 14.20
N GLN A 128 7.45 -8.77 15.54
CA GLN A 128 7.24 -7.52 16.29
C GLN A 128 8.48 -6.61 16.35
N GLU A 129 9.66 -7.14 16.02
CA GLU A 129 10.89 -6.35 15.94
C GLU A 129 11.01 -5.60 14.61
N SER A 130 10.15 -5.92 13.63
CA SER A 130 10.10 -5.24 12.35
C SER A 130 9.55 -3.82 12.50
N GLU A 131 10.23 -2.84 11.90
CA GLU A 131 9.67 -1.49 11.72
C GLU A 131 8.39 -1.51 10.86
N TRP A 132 8.21 -2.55 10.05
CA TRP A 132 7.04 -2.79 9.19
C TRP A 132 5.97 -3.65 9.85
N ALA A 133 6.12 -4.05 11.13
CA ALA A 133 5.21 -5.00 11.78
C ALA A 133 3.72 -4.63 11.62
N PRO A 134 3.28 -3.37 11.83
CA PRO A 134 1.87 -3.00 11.63
C PRO A 134 1.41 -3.12 10.17
N TYR A 135 2.27 -2.83 9.20
CA TYR A 135 1.97 -3.05 7.79
C TYR A 135 1.92 -4.54 7.42
N ILE A 136 2.90 -5.33 7.87
CA ILE A 136 2.97 -6.77 7.58
C ILE A 136 1.78 -7.52 8.18
N ARG A 137 1.38 -7.17 9.41
CA ARG A 137 0.16 -7.71 10.05
C ARG A 137 -1.10 -7.35 9.28
N SER A 138 -1.07 -6.25 8.53
CA SER A 138 -2.22 -5.79 7.76
C SER A 138 -2.42 -6.50 6.42
N LEU A 139 -1.43 -7.29 5.98
CA LEU A 139 -1.51 -8.04 4.74
C LEU A 139 -2.53 -9.19 4.83
N PRO A 140 -3.28 -9.46 3.74
CA PRO A 140 -4.23 -10.57 3.71
C PRO A 140 -3.50 -11.91 3.85
N ARG A 141 -4.12 -12.83 4.59
CA ARG A 141 -3.62 -14.20 4.69
C ARG A 141 -3.86 -14.93 3.36
N PRO A 142 -3.06 -15.96 3.02
CA PRO A 142 -3.28 -16.72 1.78
C PRO A 142 -4.71 -17.24 1.60
N GLY A 143 -5.38 -17.67 2.68
CA GLY A 143 -6.77 -18.14 2.64
C GLY A 143 -7.82 -17.04 2.43
N GLU A 144 -7.45 -15.76 2.58
CA GLU A 144 -8.33 -14.60 2.34
C GLU A 144 -8.20 -14.08 0.90
N MET A 145 -7.15 -14.48 0.18
CA MET A 145 -6.89 -14.04 -1.18
C MET A 145 -7.66 -14.90 -2.20
N GLN A 146 -8.46 -14.26 -3.06
CA GLN A 146 -9.20 -14.92 -4.15
C GLN A 146 -8.33 -15.14 -5.41
N SER A 147 -7.03 -15.42 -5.23
CA SER A 147 -6.10 -15.61 -6.34
C SER A 147 -6.20 -17.04 -6.91
N THR A 148 -6.22 -17.16 -8.24
CA THR A 148 -6.23 -18.47 -8.92
C THR A 148 -4.98 -19.29 -8.63
N VAL A 149 -3.82 -18.65 -8.44
CA VAL A 149 -2.56 -19.30 -8.06
C VAL A 149 -2.70 -20.05 -6.74
N ILE A 150 -3.49 -19.51 -5.82
CA ILE A 150 -3.75 -20.15 -4.52
C ILE A 150 -4.84 -21.22 -4.67
N ALA A 151 -5.88 -20.93 -5.44
CA ALA A 151 -6.98 -21.87 -5.67
C ALA A 151 -6.52 -23.17 -6.33
N GLU A 152 -5.59 -23.11 -7.29
CA GLU A 152 -5.02 -24.30 -7.93
C GLU A 152 -4.25 -25.16 -6.91
N ALA A 153 -3.44 -24.54 -6.05
CA ALA A 153 -2.71 -25.25 -5.00
C ALA A 153 -3.64 -26.00 -4.03
N PHE A 154 -4.79 -25.43 -3.65
CA PHE A 154 -5.78 -26.10 -2.80
C PHE A 154 -6.67 -27.10 -3.57
N GLY A 155 -6.92 -26.88 -4.86
CA GLY A 155 -7.67 -27.80 -5.72
C GLY A 155 -7.00 -29.18 -5.87
N PHE A 156 -5.67 -29.22 -5.90
CA PHE A 156 -4.91 -30.48 -5.88
C PHE A 156 -5.03 -31.23 -4.54
N TYR A 157 -5.12 -30.54 -3.41
CA TYR A 157 -5.27 -31.19 -2.10
C TYR A 157 -6.66 -31.79 -1.90
N VAL A 158 -7.72 -31.13 -2.38
CA VAL A 158 -9.10 -31.64 -2.22
C VAL A 158 -9.38 -32.81 -3.18
N THR A 159 -8.77 -32.82 -4.37
CA THR A 159 -8.93 -33.94 -5.33
C THR A 159 -8.01 -35.12 -5.05
N GLY A 160 -6.92 -34.95 -4.30
CA GLY A 160 -6.00 -36.02 -3.92
C GLY A 160 -6.48 -36.94 -2.78
N VAL A 161 -7.51 -36.55 -2.02
CA VAL A 161 -8.05 -37.35 -0.90
C VAL A 161 -9.20 -38.27 -1.33
N SER A 162 -9.76 -38.10 -2.54
CA SER A 162 -10.90 -38.91 -3.02
C SER A 162 -10.53 -40.08 -3.94
N LEU A 163 -9.24 -40.43 -4.11
CA LEU A 163 -8.79 -41.56 -4.94
C LEU A 163 -8.20 -42.74 -4.14
N VAL A 164 -8.47 -42.80 -2.84
CA VAL A 164 -8.19 -43.99 -2.02
C VAL A 164 -9.43 -44.35 -1.22
N ASN A 165 -10.41 -44.96 -1.89
CA ASN A 165 -11.30 -45.95 -1.27
C ASN A 165 -11.85 -46.89 -2.34
#